data_AF-X5UUT6-F1
#
_entry.id   AF-X5UUT6-F1
#
_cell.length_a   1.000
_cell.length_b   1.000
_cell.length_c   1.000
_cell.angle_alpha   90.00
_cell.angle_beta   90.00
_cell.angle_gamma   90.00
#
_symmetry.space_group_name_H-M   'P 1'
#
loop_
_entity.id
_entity.type
_entity.pdbx_description
1 polymer ?
#
loop_
_entity_poly.entity_id
_entity_poly.type
_entity_poly.pdbx_seq_one_letter_code
_entity_poly.pdbx_strand_id
1 'polypeptide(L)'
;MKRAMIILVLATALGACSQTEKGAAVGGLGGAAVGAAVANDPVQGAVVGGAVGAVAGALIGRASESGQCRYRGRNGRTYIASCPDGY
;
A
#
# COMPACT_ATOMS: atom_id res chain seq x y z
N MET A 1 -9.72 -15.09 19.17
CA MET A 1 -8.43 -14.66 19.75
C MET A 1 -7.26 -14.78 18.77
N LYS A 2 -6.90 -15.96 18.25
CA LYS A 2 -5.74 -16.14 17.36
C LYS A 2 -5.79 -15.34 16.05
N ARG A 3 -6.97 -15.26 15.40
CA ARG A 3 -7.14 -14.50 14.14
C ARG A 3 -6.95 -12.99 14.33
N ALA A 4 -7.46 -12.44 15.44
CA ALA A 4 -7.30 -11.02 15.77
C ALA A 4 -5.83 -10.67 16.02
N MET A 5 -5.08 -11.54 16.70
CA MET A 5 -3.63 -11.37 16.90
C MET A 5 -2.85 -11.39 15.57
N ILE A 6 -3.20 -12.28 14.64
CA ILE A 6 -2.56 -12.34 13.31
C ILE A 6 -2.85 -11.08 12.49
N ILE A 7 -4.11 -10.61 12.49
CA ILE A 7 -4.50 -9.38 11.79
C ILE A 7 -3.77 -8.16 12.37
N LEU A 8 -3.64 -8.09 13.71
CA LEU A 8 -2.92 -7.02 14.38
C LEU A 8 -1.42 -7.00 14.00
N VAL A 9 -0.78 -8.17 13.97
CA VAL A 9 0.62 -8.30 13.56
C VAL A 9 0.81 -7.91 12.08
N LEU A 10 -0.08 -8.36 11.19
CA LEU A 10 -0.05 -7.94 9.79
C LEU A 10 -0.26 -6.43 9.64
N ALA A 11 -1.21 -5.85 10.40
CA ALA A 11 -1.49 -4.41 10.40
C ALA A 11 -0.27 -3.59 10.87
N THR A 12 0.50 -4.09 11.84
CA THR A 12 1.75 -3.44 12.25
C THR A 12 2.86 -3.57 11.20
N ALA A 13 2.94 -4.68 10.47
CA ALA A 13 3.89 -4.86 9.37
C ALA A 13 3.57 -3.90 8.19
N LEU A 14 2.29 -3.64 7.93
CA LEU A 14 1.84 -2.62 6.97
C LEU A 14 2.24 -1.19 7.37
N GLY A 15 2.57 -0.95 8.65
CA GLY A 15 3.10 0.32 9.13
C GLY A 15 4.60 0.52 8.85
N ALA A 16 5.32 -0.55 8.49
CA ALA A 16 6.72 -0.50 8.08
C ALA A 16 6.91 -0.39 6.55
N CYS A 17 5.86 -0.68 5.77
CA CYS A 17 5.82 -0.46 4.31
C CYS A 17 5.57 1.01 3.96
N SER A 18 6.12 1.44 2.82
CA SER A 18 5.78 2.76 2.23
C SER A 18 4.29 2.84 1.90
N GLN A 19 3.73 4.05 1.83
CA GLN A 19 2.33 4.25 1.43
C GLN A 19 2.05 3.66 0.05
N THR A 20 3.06 3.63 -0.83
CA THR A 20 3.00 3.00 -2.15
C THR A 20 2.73 1.50 -2.06
N GLU A 21 3.51 0.78 -1.26
CA GLU A 21 3.36 -0.67 -1.11
C GLU A 21 2.04 -1.03 -0.43
N LYS A 22 1.65 -0.25 0.58
CA LYS A 22 0.37 -0.42 1.26
C LYS A 22 -0.80 -0.21 0.31
N GLY A 23 -0.76 0.87 -0.48
CA GLY A 23 -1.76 1.15 -1.49
C GLY A 23 -1.81 0.06 -2.55
N ALA A 24 -0.67 -0.42 -3.04
CA ALA A 24 -0.58 -1.50 -4.01
C ALA A 24 -1.14 -2.83 -3.47
N ALA A 25 -0.81 -3.19 -2.24
CA ALA A 25 -1.28 -4.42 -1.61
C ALA A 25 -2.79 -4.38 -1.35
N VAL A 26 -3.30 -3.29 -0.78
CA VAL A 26 -4.74 -3.13 -0.49
C VAL A 26 -5.54 -3.03 -1.78
N GLY A 27 -5.08 -2.21 -2.73
CA GLY A 27 -5.72 -2.07 -4.03
C GLY A 27 -5.67 -3.36 -4.84
N GLY A 28 -4.55 -4.08 -4.82
CA GLY A 28 -4.38 -5.33 -5.54
C GLY A 28 -5.19 -6.48 -4.96
N LEU A 29 -5.13 -6.70 -3.64
CA LEU A 29 -5.92 -7.75 -3.01
C LEU A 29 -7.42 -7.44 -3.04
N GLY A 30 -7.81 -6.18 -2.78
CA GLY A 30 -9.19 -5.73 -2.86
C GLY A 30 -9.74 -5.78 -4.28
N GLY A 31 -8.96 -5.30 -5.26
CA GLY A 31 -9.30 -5.33 -6.68
C GLY A 31 -9.40 -6.76 -7.21
N ALA A 32 -8.53 -7.68 -6.78
CA ALA A 32 -8.62 -9.08 -7.15
C ALA A 32 -9.88 -9.75 -6.57
N ALA A 33 -10.20 -9.49 -5.30
CA ALA A 33 -11.39 -10.06 -4.68
C ALA A 33 -12.68 -9.58 -5.35
N VAL A 34 -12.78 -8.28 -5.64
CA VAL A 34 -13.93 -7.69 -6.34
C VAL A 34 -13.97 -8.16 -7.79
N GLY A 35 -12.84 -8.18 -8.49
CA GLY A 35 -12.74 -8.65 -9.86
C GLY A 35 -13.17 -10.11 -10.02
N ALA A 36 -12.79 -10.98 -9.09
CA ALA A 36 -13.22 -12.38 -9.08
C ALA A 36 -14.73 -12.54 -8.85
N ALA A 37 -15.34 -11.63 -8.08
CA ALA A 37 -16.75 -11.71 -7.70
C ALA A 37 -17.70 -11.22 -8.80
N VAL A 38 -17.25 -10.30 -9.66
CA VAL A 38 -18.10 -9.64 -10.66
C VAL A 38 -17.87 -10.17 -12.08
N ALA A 39 -16.69 -10.73 -12.37
CA ALA A 39 -16.39 -11.25 -13.70
C ALA A 39 -17.07 -12.61 -13.98
N ASN A 40 -17.37 -12.86 -15.26
CA ASN A 40 -17.88 -14.16 -15.70
C ASN A 40 -16.85 -15.30 -15.48
N ASP A 41 -15.56 -15.00 -15.66
CA ASP A 41 -14.46 -15.86 -15.25
C ASP A 41 -13.78 -15.26 -14.00
N PRO A 42 -13.85 -15.94 -12.85
CA PRO A 42 -13.34 -15.41 -11.60
C PRO A 42 -11.81 -15.31 -11.57
N VAL A 43 -11.09 -16.16 -12.30
CA VAL A 43 -9.62 -16.12 -12.37
C VAL A 43 -9.18 -14.93 -13.21
N GLN A 44 -9.78 -14.76 -14.39
CA GLN A 44 -9.51 -13.61 -15.24
C GLN A 44 -9.91 -12.30 -14.55
N GLY A 45 -11.07 -12.28 -13.89
CA GLY A 45 -11.54 -11.16 -13.09
C GLY A 45 -10.59 -10.79 -11.95
N ALA A 46 -10.10 -11.79 -11.21
CA ALA A 46 -9.15 -11.59 -10.13
C ALA A 46 -7.81 -11.05 -10.61
N VAL A 47 -7.29 -11.58 -11.72
CA VAL A 47 -6.01 -11.13 -12.29
C VAL A 47 -6.11 -9.70 -12.79
N VAL A 48 -7.17 -9.37 -13.54
CA VAL A 48 -7.38 -8.02 -14.06
C VAL A 48 -7.66 -7.03 -12.93
N GLY A 49 -8.61 -7.37 -12.04
CA GLY A 49 -8.96 -6.53 -10.90
C GLY A 49 -7.78 -6.33 -9.95
N GLY A 50 -6.96 -7.37 -9.74
CA GLY A 50 -5.76 -7.30 -8.91
C GLY A 50 -4.65 -6.48 -9.54
N ALA A 51 -4.40 -6.63 -10.84
CA ALA A 51 -3.40 -5.84 -11.54
C ALA A 51 -3.79 -4.34 -11.57
N VAL A 52 -5.03 -4.03 -11.95
CA VAL A 52 -5.54 -2.65 -12.00
C VAL A 52 -5.56 -2.04 -10.60
N GLY A 53 -6.09 -2.77 -9.63
CA GLY A 53 -6.15 -2.34 -8.24
C GLY A 53 -4.78 -2.12 -7.62
N ALA A 54 -3.80 -2.98 -7.93
CA ALA A 54 -2.42 -2.82 -7.45
C ALA A 54 -1.75 -1.59 -8.07
N VAL A 55 -1.91 -1.37 -9.37
CA VAL A 55 -1.33 -0.21 -10.06
C VAL A 55 -1.97 1.08 -9.57
N ALA A 56 -3.31 1.14 -9.49
CA ALA A 56 -4.04 2.31 -9.01
C ALA A 56 -3.72 2.59 -7.54
N GLY A 57 -3.74 1.55 -6.70
CA GLY A 57 -3.40 1.65 -5.28
C GLY A 57 -1.95 2.07 -5.06
N ALA A 58 -1.00 1.57 -5.85
CA ALA A 58 0.36 2.04 -5.84
C ALA A 58 0.40 3.54 -6.17
N LEU A 59 -0.23 3.96 -7.28
CA LEU A 59 -0.26 5.37 -7.75
C LEU A 59 -0.82 6.33 -6.70
N ILE A 60 -1.87 5.92 -6.00
CA ILE A 60 -2.42 6.71 -4.89
C ILE A 60 -1.43 6.75 -3.72
N GLY A 61 -0.81 5.62 -3.39
CA GLY A 61 0.19 5.54 -2.33
C GLY A 61 1.43 6.40 -2.59
N ARG A 62 1.98 6.40 -3.82
CA ARG A 62 3.10 7.28 -4.20
C ARG A 62 2.70 8.75 -4.30
N ALA A 63 1.47 9.07 -4.72
CA ALA A 63 0.97 10.43 -4.63
C ALA A 63 0.86 10.90 -3.17
N SER A 64 0.47 10.01 -2.25
CA SER A 64 0.44 10.32 -0.82
C SER A 64 1.84 10.46 -0.20
N GLU A 65 2.88 9.97 -0.87
CA GLU A 65 4.28 10.12 -0.48
C GLU A 65 4.93 11.36 -1.14
N SER A 66 4.22 12.02 -2.07
CA SER A 66 4.67 13.28 -2.65
C SER A 66 4.74 14.36 -1.56
N GLY A 67 5.86 15.10 -1.54
CA GLY A 67 6.14 16.06 -0.48
C GLY A 67 6.71 15.45 0.80
N GLN A 68 7.10 14.16 0.81
CA GLN A 68 7.86 13.58 1.92
C GLN A 68 9.36 13.48 1.60
N CYS A 69 10.18 14.18 2.38
CA CYS A 69 11.64 14.22 2.27
C CYS A 69 12.28 13.27 3.28
N ARG A 70 13.36 12.59 2.85
CA ARG A 70 14.09 11.64 3.69
C ARG A 70 15.27 12.33 4.37
N TYR A 71 15.19 12.51 5.68
CA TYR A 71 16.21 13.16 6.51
C TYR A 71 17.10 12.14 7.20
N ARG A 72 18.38 12.47 7.36
CA ARG A 72 19.33 11.71 8.16
C ARG A 72 19.75 12.54 9.37
N GLY A 73 19.35 12.11 10.57
CA GLY A 73 19.77 12.76 11.80
C GLY A 73 21.24 12.47 12.14
N ARG A 74 21.83 13.27 13.04
CA ARG A 74 23.21 13.05 13.55
C ARG A 74 23.42 11.68 14.18
N ASN A 75 22.34 11.04 14.64
CA ASN A 75 22.35 9.75 15.31
C ASN A 75 22.31 8.58 14.30
N GLY A 76 22.49 8.85 12.99
CA GLY A 76 22.42 7.87 11.91
C GLY A 76 21.00 7.40 11.55
N ARG A 77 19.99 7.76 12.36
CA ARG A 77 18.58 7.44 12.09
C ARG A 77 18.08 8.21 10.87
N THR A 78 17.47 7.48 9.95
CA THR A 78 16.82 8.05 8.77
C THR A 78 15.32 8.14 9.07
N TYR A 79 14.71 9.31 8.83
CA TYR A 79 13.28 9.53 9.04
C TYR A 79 12.66 10.26 7.84
N ILE A 80 11.38 10.00 7.59
CA ILE A 80 10.61 10.62 6.52
C ILE A 80 9.72 11.69 7.16
N ALA A 81 9.79 12.92 6.67
CA ALA A 81 8.97 14.05 7.13
C ALA A 81 8.58 14.92 5.93
N SER A 82 7.57 15.79 6.10
CA SER A 82 7.18 16.72 5.05
C SER A 82 8.38 17.56 4.60
N CYS A 83 8.56 17.70 3.28
CA CYS A 83 9.54 18.62 2.73
C CYS A 83 9.20 20.06 3.15
N PRO A 84 10.19 20.90 3.50
CA PRO A 84 9.95 22.31 3.73
C PRO A 84 9.39 22.96 2.47
N ASP A 85 8.50 23.94 2.65
CA ASP A 85 7.94 24.71 1.54
C ASP A 85 9.07 25.40 0.76
N GLY A 86 9.21 25.07 -0.52
CA GLY A 86 10.19 25.69 -1.43
C GLY A 86 11.15 24.76 -2.19
N TYR A 87 10.86 23.46 -2.29
CA TYR A 87 11.63 22.48 -3.08
C TYR A 87 10.91 22.06 -4.36
#